data_AF-A0A061N3F0-F1
#
_entry.id   AF-A0A061N3F0-F1
#
_cell.length_a   1.000
_cell.length_b   1.000
_cell.length_c   1.000
_cell.angle_alpha   90.00
_cell.angle_beta   90.00
_cell.angle_gamma   90.00
#
_symmetry.space_group_name_H-M   'P 1'
#
loop_
_entity.id
_entity.type
_entity.pdbx_description
1 polymer ?
#
loop_
_entity_poly.entity_id
_entity_poly.type
_entity_poly.pdbx_seq_one_letter_code
_entity_poly.pdbx_strand_id
1 'polypeptide(L)'
;MIDVFKRIRIHPLFWVVIGLGVATGYFRELIMLFSIIFCHELGHALAAKYFGWRIVKVELLPFGGVLETEEYGNRPFREEFIVTLSGPVQHLHLMLLSYFAYSYLPFWSYADHSLFILHNLTILLFNLLPILPLDGGRMMQLALAKFSPYRLALKQSLYLSLSFFSRMCRHVIYFPMHLQLWFVLSFLLLANVLEWKQQPFGYQRFLLERVRKQRSPKGQIVRYVSQSMPIQEALKRLYKEKQTIYMIKEKGIQIEEHDLLRYWYNDYRSEMSIGEGIITLMMIDSSASVW
;
A
#
# COMPACT_ATOMS: atom_id res chain seq x y z
N MET A 1 0.10 -13.52 -19.32
CA MET A 1 -0.69 -12.26 -19.27
C MET A 1 -2.20 -12.49 -19.07
N ILE A 2 -2.79 -13.55 -19.64
CA ILE A 2 -4.26 -13.79 -19.69
C ILE A 2 -4.98 -13.78 -18.33
N ASP A 3 -4.38 -14.24 -17.23
CA ASP A 3 -5.07 -14.26 -15.92
C ASP A 3 -5.28 -12.89 -15.28
N VAL A 4 -4.48 -11.87 -15.64
CA VAL A 4 -4.64 -10.53 -15.08
C VAL A 4 -5.93 -9.91 -15.61
N PHE A 5 -6.16 -10.03 -16.93
CA PHE A 5 -7.35 -9.52 -17.60
C PHE A 5 -8.65 -10.14 -17.05
N LYS A 6 -8.63 -11.42 -16.66
CA LYS A 6 -9.80 -12.09 -16.05
C LYS A 6 -10.21 -11.53 -14.69
N ARG A 7 -9.31 -10.78 -14.03
CA ARG A 7 -9.53 -10.20 -12.70
C ARG A 7 -9.92 -8.73 -12.74
N ILE A 8 -10.04 -8.16 -13.94
CA ILE A 8 -10.44 -6.77 -14.12
C ILE A 8 -11.95 -6.66 -13.91
N ARG A 9 -12.35 -5.77 -13.01
CA ARG A 9 -13.74 -5.43 -12.74
C ARG A 9 -13.95 -3.94 -12.97
N ILE A 10 -15.05 -3.61 -13.62
CA ILE A 10 -15.43 -2.21 -13.87
C ILE A 10 -16.52 -1.86 -12.87
N HIS A 11 -16.30 -0.85 -12.03
CA HIS A 11 -17.27 -0.43 -11.04
C HIS A 11 -18.50 0.20 -11.70
N PRO A 12 -19.75 0.01 -11.22
CA PRO A 12 -20.95 0.58 -11.85
C PRO A 12 -20.92 2.09 -12.11
N LEU A 13 -20.30 2.86 -11.21
CA LEU A 13 -20.10 4.31 -11.38
C LEU A 13 -19.32 4.66 -12.66
N PHE A 14 -18.45 3.77 -13.14
CA PHE A 14 -17.70 3.94 -14.37
C PHE A 14 -18.62 4.08 -15.59
N TRP A 15 -19.66 3.24 -15.65
CA TRP A 15 -20.65 3.29 -16.74
C TRP A 15 -21.48 4.57 -16.71
N VAL A 16 -21.80 5.07 -15.51
CA VAL A 16 -22.49 6.36 -15.36
C VAL A 16 -21.64 7.50 -15.89
N VAL A 17 -20.35 7.53 -15.57
CA VAL A 17 -19.43 8.58 -16.05
C VAL A 17 -19.24 8.51 -17.57
N ILE A 18 -19.12 7.31 -18.15
CA ILE A 18 -19.10 7.13 -19.60
C ILE A 18 -20.39 7.66 -20.24
N GLY A 19 -21.56 7.28 -19.70
CA GLY A 19 -22.84 7.74 -20.23
C GLY A 19 -22.97 9.27 -20.23
N LEU A 20 -22.54 9.92 -19.14
CA LEU A 20 -22.50 11.37 -19.04
C LEU A 20 -21.55 12.02 -20.04
N GLY A 21 -20.33 11.48 -20.21
CA GLY A 21 -19.37 12.04 -21.16
C GLY A 21 -19.80 11.86 -22.61
N VAL A 22 -20.44 10.73 -22.95
CA VAL A 22 -21.06 10.55 -24.27
C VAL A 22 -22.18 11.57 -24.48
N ALA A 23 -23.06 11.75 -23.49
CA ALA A 23 -24.18 12.70 -23.58
C ALA A 23 -23.72 14.17 -23.71
N THR A 24 -22.55 14.50 -23.16
CA THR A 24 -21.97 15.87 -23.16
C THR A 24 -20.94 16.10 -24.26
N GLY A 25 -20.62 15.08 -25.08
CA GLY A 25 -19.69 15.18 -26.20
C GLY A 25 -18.20 14.97 -25.85
N TYR A 26 -17.86 14.74 -24.59
CA TYR A 26 -16.48 14.54 -24.10
C TYR A 26 -15.99 13.08 -24.21
N PHE A 27 -16.44 12.36 -25.23
CA PHE A 27 -16.15 10.93 -25.38
C PHE A 27 -14.66 10.66 -25.60
N ARG A 28 -13.96 11.50 -26.37
CA ARG A 28 -12.54 11.33 -26.67
C ARG A 28 -11.69 11.51 -25.42
N GLU A 29 -11.96 12.56 -24.66
CA GLU A 29 -11.30 12.91 -23.41
C GLU A 29 -11.45 11.78 -22.39
N LEU A 30 -12.65 11.21 -22.28
CA LEU A 30 -12.90 10.07 -21.41
C LEU A 30 -12.07 8.85 -21.83
N ILE A 31 -12.03 8.52 -23.12
CA ILE A 31 -11.20 7.39 -23.60
C ILE A 31 -9.73 7.61 -23.27
N MET A 32 -9.22 8.82 -23.49
CA MET A 32 -7.83 9.16 -23.15
C MET A 32 -7.57 8.96 -21.66
N LEU A 33 -8.41 9.56 -20.80
CA LEU A 33 -8.29 9.48 -19.35
C LEU A 33 -8.34 8.03 -18.86
N PHE A 34 -9.30 7.24 -19.33
CA PHE A 34 -9.44 5.84 -18.95
C PHE A 34 -8.28 4.99 -19.45
N SER A 35 -7.77 5.25 -20.66
CA SER A 35 -6.61 4.54 -21.18
C SER A 35 -5.38 4.80 -20.32
N ILE A 36 -5.19 6.04 -19.85
CA ILE A 36 -4.09 6.40 -18.94
C ILE A 36 -4.23 5.67 -17.60
N ILE A 37 -5.40 5.74 -16.95
CA ILE A 37 -5.64 5.06 -15.66
C ILE A 37 -5.46 3.55 -15.82
N PHE A 38 -6.00 2.97 -16.89
CA PHE A 38 -5.89 1.56 -17.19
C PHE A 38 -4.43 1.12 -17.34
N CYS A 39 -3.65 1.83 -18.16
CA CYS A 39 -2.24 1.52 -18.36
C CYS A 39 -1.43 1.68 -17.06
N HIS A 40 -1.73 2.69 -16.24
CA HIS A 40 -1.11 2.88 -14.93
C HIS A 40 -1.36 1.67 -14.01
N GLU A 41 -2.62 1.26 -13.84
CA GLU A 41 -2.98 0.09 -13.01
C GLU A 41 -2.42 -1.21 -13.56
N LEU A 42 -2.38 -1.34 -14.89
CA LEU A 42 -1.75 -2.48 -15.56
C LEU A 42 -0.26 -2.56 -15.23
N GLY A 43 0.43 -1.42 -15.10
CA GLY A 43 1.81 -1.35 -14.62
C GLY A 43 1.99 -2.06 -13.28
N HIS A 44 1.19 -1.68 -12.28
CA HIS A 44 1.19 -2.31 -10.95
C HIS A 44 0.88 -3.80 -11.03
N ALA A 45 -0.16 -4.18 -11.77
CA ALA A 45 -0.59 -5.57 -11.89
C ALA A 45 0.47 -6.46 -12.56
N LEU A 46 1.15 -5.97 -13.60
CA LEU A 46 2.22 -6.70 -14.27
C LEU A 46 3.44 -6.88 -13.36
N ALA A 47 3.85 -5.83 -12.65
CA ALA A 47 4.95 -5.92 -11.68
C ALA A 47 4.61 -6.88 -10.53
N ALA A 48 3.40 -6.80 -9.98
CA ALA A 48 2.93 -7.70 -8.92
C ALA A 48 2.95 -9.16 -9.40
N LYS A 49 2.48 -9.43 -10.62
CA LYS A 49 2.52 -10.77 -11.22
C LYS A 49 3.96 -11.26 -11.44
N TYR A 50 4.87 -10.39 -11.88
CA TYR A 50 6.28 -10.72 -12.06
C TYR A 50 6.93 -11.20 -10.75
N PHE A 51 6.61 -10.57 -9.62
CA PHE A 51 7.07 -11.01 -8.29
C PHE A 51 6.23 -12.14 -7.67
N GLY A 52 5.30 -12.74 -8.41
CA GLY A 52 4.48 -13.85 -7.93
C GLY A 52 3.50 -13.45 -6.82
N TRP A 53 2.99 -12.22 -6.86
CA TRP A 53 1.90 -11.78 -5.97
C TRP A 53 0.57 -12.33 -6.47
N ARG A 54 -0.30 -12.72 -5.53
CA ARG A 54 -1.63 -13.21 -5.85
C ARG A 54 -2.59 -12.03 -5.94
N ILE A 55 -2.87 -11.64 -7.19
CA ILE A 55 -3.85 -10.60 -7.49
C ILE A 55 -5.24 -11.16 -7.25
N VAL A 56 -6.04 -10.53 -6.38
CA VAL A 56 -7.42 -10.91 -6.11
C VAL A 56 -8.32 -10.31 -7.19
N LYS A 57 -8.27 -8.98 -7.33
CA LYS A 57 -9.02 -8.20 -8.32
C LYS A 57 -8.28 -6.92 -8.70
N VAL A 58 -8.54 -6.42 -9.90
CA VAL A 58 -8.15 -5.09 -10.37
C VAL A 58 -9.44 -4.34 -10.67
N GLU A 59 -9.80 -3.37 -9.83
CA GLU A 59 -11.07 -2.67 -9.95
C GLU A 59 -10.85 -1.25 -10.50
N LEU A 60 -11.46 -0.93 -11.64
CA LEU A 60 -11.38 0.39 -12.25
C LEU A 60 -12.54 1.25 -11.76
N LEU A 61 -12.19 2.41 -11.19
CA LEU A 61 -13.10 3.44 -10.70
C LEU A 61 -13.02 4.66 -11.63
N PRO A 62 -14.02 5.54 -11.64
CA PRO A 62 -13.96 6.77 -12.45
C PRO A 62 -12.79 7.70 -12.08
N PHE A 63 -12.30 7.60 -10.84
CA PHE A 63 -11.29 8.48 -10.27
C PHE A 63 -9.97 7.75 -9.95
N GLY A 64 -9.76 6.54 -10.47
CA GLY A 64 -8.54 5.76 -10.25
C GLY A 64 -8.76 4.25 -10.42
N GLY A 65 -7.83 3.43 -9.94
CA GLY A 65 -8.03 1.99 -9.81
C GLY A 65 -7.66 1.49 -8.42
N VAL A 66 -8.07 0.25 -8.13
CA VAL A 66 -7.70 -0.46 -6.91
C VAL A 66 -7.19 -1.84 -7.28
N LEU A 67 -5.91 -2.07 -7.05
CA LEU A 67 -5.28 -3.39 -7.10
C LEU A 67 -5.37 -4.06 -5.73
N GLU A 68 -6.19 -5.11 -5.61
CA GLU A 68 -6.29 -5.91 -4.39
C GLU A 68 -5.43 -7.18 -4.49
N THR A 69 -4.62 -7.43 -3.48
CA THR A 69 -3.69 -8.58 -3.42
C THR A 69 -3.81 -9.34 -2.10
N GLU A 70 -3.52 -10.64 -2.11
CA GLU A 70 -3.61 -11.47 -0.89
C GLU A 70 -2.49 -11.14 0.11
N GLU A 71 -1.29 -10.83 -0.38
CA GLU A 71 -0.11 -10.58 0.44
C GLU A 71 0.01 -9.11 0.86
N TYR A 72 -0.63 -8.75 1.97
CA TYR A 72 -0.60 -7.38 2.48
C TYR A 72 0.57 -7.13 3.44
N GLY A 73 1.50 -6.26 3.04
CA GLY A 73 2.43 -5.61 3.96
C GLY A 73 3.60 -6.45 4.45
N ASN A 74 3.77 -7.69 3.98
CA ASN A 74 4.92 -8.53 4.32
C ASN A 74 5.84 -8.81 3.13
N ARG A 75 5.61 -8.28 1.92
CA ARG A 75 6.51 -8.48 0.78
C ARG A 75 7.82 -7.69 0.99
N PRO A 76 8.96 -8.16 0.45
CA PRO A 76 10.23 -7.44 0.58
C PRO A 76 10.08 -6.00 0.10
N PHE A 77 10.76 -5.07 0.76
CA PHE A 77 10.67 -3.64 0.46
C PHE A 77 10.94 -3.37 -1.02
N ARG A 78 11.92 -4.05 -1.61
CA ARG A 78 12.28 -3.91 -3.02
C ARG A 78 11.13 -4.29 -3.95
N GLU A 79 10.43 -5.39 -3.66
CA GLU A 79 9.29 -5.82 -4.48
C GLU A 79 8.16 -4.79 -4.39
N GLU A 80 7.76 -4.41 -3.17
CA GLU A 80 6.66 -3.46 -2.99
C GLU A 80 6.99 -2.09 -3.61
N PHE A 81 8.23 -1.62 -3.46
CA PHE A 81 8.66 -0.36 -4.06
C PHE A 81 8.62 -0.42 -5.60
N ILE A 82 9.08 -1.51 -6.21
CA ILE A 82 9.03 -1.67 -7.67
C ILE A 82 7.58 -1.78 -8.16
N VAL A 83 6.72 -2.52 -7.43
CA VAL A 83 5.30 -2.63 -7.75
C VAL A 83 4.63 -1.25 -7.69
N THR A 84 4.81 -0.49 -6.61
CA THR A 84 4.24 0.86 -6.50
C THR A 84 4.85 1.84 -7.52
N LEU A 85 6.13 1.70 -7.89
CA LEU A 85 6.74 2.58 -8.89
C LEU A 85 6.32 2.24 -10.34
N SER A 86 5.92 0.98 -10.59
CA SER A 86 5.65 0.51 -11.95
C SER A 86 4.47 1.20 -12.63
N GLY A 87 3.45 1.63 -11.89
CA GLY A 87 2.33 2.41 -12.41
C GLY A 87 2.75 3.80 -12.89
N PRO A 88 3.40 4.63 -12.05
CA PRO A 88 3.98 5.91 -12.45
C PRO A 88 4.92 5.81 -13.66
N VAL A 89 5.71 4.75 -13.77
CA VAL A 89 6.62 4.54 -14.91
C VAL A 89 5.87 4.34 -16.24
N GLN A 90 4.63 3.84 -16.24
CA GLN A 90 3.84 3.72 -17.48
C GLN A 90 3.54 5.07 -18.12
N HIS A 91 3.47 6.15 -17.34
CA HIS A 91 3.23 7.50 -17.87
C HIS A 91 4.35 7.95 -18.81
N LEU A 92 5.60 7.53 -18.59
CA LEU A 92 6.71 7.82 -19.51
C LEU A 92 6.49 7.15 -20.87
N HIS A 93 6.06 5.89 -20.86
CA HIS A 93 5.77 5.12 -22.07
C HIS A 93 4.58 5.72 -22.84
N LEU A 94 3.54 6.15 -22.12
CA LEU A 94 2.38 6.81 -22.71
C LEU A 94 2.71 8.16 -23.35
N MET A 95 3.59 8.96 -22.73
CA MET A 95 4.07 10.22 -23.34
C MET A 95 4.84 9.96 -24.63
N LEU A 96 5.75 8.98 -24.63
CA LEU A 96 6.49 8.58 -25.83
C LEU A 96 5.54 8.09 -26.91
N LEU A 97 4.58 7.22 -26.57
CA LEU A 97 3.60 6.70 -27.51
C LEU A 97 2.75 7.81 -28.13
N SER A 98 2.30 8.78 -27.33
CA SER A 98 1.54 9.93 -27.83
C SER A 98 2.38 10.82 -28.75
N TYR A 99 3.68 10.99 -28.48
CA TYR A 99 4.60 11.73 -29.34
C TYR A 99 4.80 11.03 -30.70
N PHE A 100 5.00 9.70 -30.69
CA PHE A 100 5.07 8.91 -31.92
C PHE A 100 3.75 8.93 -32.69
N ALA A 101 2.62 8.79 -32.00
CA ALA A 101 1.30 8.86 -32.63
C ALA A 101 1.09 10.20 -33.34
N TYR A 102 1.43 11.31 -32.70
CA TYR A 102 1.36 12.64 -33.30
C TYR A 102 2.26 12.79 -34.53
N SER A 103 3.46 12.22 -34.48
CA SER A 103 4.45 12.38 -35.55
C SER A 103 4.13 11.57 -36.80
N TYR A 104 3.45 10.43 -36.66
CA TYR A 104 3.29 9.45 -37.74
C TYR A 104 1.84 9.06 -38.07
N LEU A 105 0.87 9.33 -37.20
CA LEU A 105 -0.52 8.89 -37.39
C LEU A 105 -1.42 10.08 -37.73
N PRO A 106 -2.09 10.09 -38.89
CA PRO A 106 -2.88 11.23 -39.35
C PRO A 106 -4.15 11.48 -38.52
N PHE A 107 -4.60 10.48 -37.75
CA PHE A 107 -5.78 10.59 -36.90
C PHE A 107 -5.48 11.20 -35.51
N TRP A 108 -4.19 11.36 -35.15
CA TRP A 108 -3.77 11.87 -33.85
C TRP A 108 -3.20 13.28 -34.01
N SER A 109 -4.05 14.29 -33.78
CA SER A 109 -3.67 15.67 -34.01
C SER A 109 -2.73 16.21 -32.92
N TYR A 110 -2.11 17.37 -33.17
CA TYR A 110 -1.36 18.10 -32.15
C TYR A 110 -2.23 18.45 -30.92
N ALA A 111 -3.52 18.75 -31.16
CA ALA A 111 -4.47 19.02 -30.08
C ALA A 111 -4.71 17.76 -29.23
N ASP A 112 -4.90 16.59 -29.85
CA ASP A 112 -5.07 15.31 -29.14
C ASP A 112 -3.81 14.98 -28.32
N HIS A 113 -2.63 15.15 -28.91
CA HIS A 113 -1.36 14.96 -28.20
C HIS A 113 -1.24 15.88 -26.98
N SER A 114 -1.46 17.18 -27.16
CA SER A 114 -1.34 18.17 -26.09
C SER A 114 -2.30 17.87 -24.94
N LEU A 115 -3.55 17.54 -25.28
CA LEU A 115 -4.59 17.17 -24.32
C LEU A 115 -4.25 15.87 -23.59
N PHE A 116 -3.76 14.86 -24.31
CA PHE A 116 -3.35 13.59 -23.73
C PHE A 116 -2.17 13.75 -22.76
N ILE A 117 -1.15 14.53 -23.14
CA ILE A 117 0.00 14.83 -22.26
C ILE A 117 -0.46 15.56 -21.01
N LEU A 118 -1.38 16.53 -21.13
CA LEU A 118 -1.96 17.22 -19.99
C LEU A 118 -2.63 16.22 -19.02
N HIS A 119 -3.55 15.38 -19.51
CA HIS A 119 -4.22 14.37 -18.68
C HIS A 119 -3.23 13.38 -18.05
N ASN A 120 -2.25 12.91 -18.82
CA ASN A 120 -1.25 11.95 -18.37
C ASN A 120 -0.39 12.54 -17.25
N LEU A 121 0.12 13.76 -17.43
CA LEU A 121 0.88 14.47 -16.39
C LEU A 121 0.02 14.78 -15.17
N THR A 122 -1.25 15.19 -15.36
CA THR A 122 -2.16 15.42 -14.23
C THR A 122 -2.34 14.15 -13.40
N ILE A 123 -2.61 12.99 -14.02
CA ILE A 123 -2.78 11.72 -13.30
C ILE A 123 -1.46 11.28 -12.66
N LEU A 124 -0.31 11.42 -13.34
CA LEU A 124 1.00 11.09 -12.79
C LEU A 124 1.30 11.93 -11.55
N LEU A 125 1.23 13.25 -11.67
CA LEU A 125 1.55 14.17 -10.57
C LEU A 125 0.57 14.00 -9.41
N PHE A 126 -0.70 13.76 -9.70
CA PHE A 126 -1.69 13.46 -8.70
C PHE A 126 -1.33 12.19 -7.93
N ASN A 127 -1.05 11.07 -8.61
CA ASN A 127 -0.68 9.82 -7.93
C ASN A 127 0.65 9.90 -7.18
N LEU A 128 1.57 10.77 -7.57
CA LEU A 128 2.83 11.00 -6.86
C LEU A 128 2.70 11.90 -5.62
N LEU A 129 1.52 12.46 -5.34
CA LEU A 129 1.30 13.21 -4.11
C LEU A 129 1.55 12.33 -2.87
N PRO A 130 2.22 12.84 -1.83
CA PRO A 130 2.51 12.10 -0.59
C PRO A 130 1.27 12.00 0.32
N ILE A 131 0.14 11.58 -0.24
CA ILE A 131 -1.16 11.45 0.40
C ILE A 131 -1.64 10.01 0.19
N LEU A 132 -1.94 9.28 1.27
CA LEU A 132 -2.54 7.95 1.19
C LEU A 132 -3.99 8.06 0.68
N PRO A 133 -4.48 7.11 -0.13
CA PRO A 133 -3.85 5.86 -0.55
C PRO A 133 -3.02 5.96 -1.85
N LEU A 134 -2.74 7.16 -2.37
CA LEU A 134 -2.03 7.36 -3.64
C LEU A 134 -0.62 6.75 -3.61
N ASP A 135 -0.05 6.49 -4.78
CA ASP A 135 1.26 5.85 -4.94
C ASP A 135 2.37 6.59 -4.21
N GLY A 136 2.42 7.92 -4.30
CA GLY A 136 3.39 8.75 -3.59
C GLY A 136 3.27 8.60 -2.06
N GLY A 137 2.05 8.51 -1.55
CA GLY A 137 1.77 8.21 -0.15
C GLY A 137 2.22 6.80 0.26
N ARG A 138 2.00 5.80 -0.61
CA ARG A 138 2.48 4.42 -0.41
C ARG A 138 4.01 4.33 -0.45
N MET A 139 4.66 4.98 -1.41
CA MET A 139 6.12 5.07 -1.48
C MET A 139 6.72 5.72 -0.23
N MET A 140 6.10 6.80 0.26
CA MET A 140 6.46 7.43 1.54
C MET A 140 6.31 6.45 2.72
N GLN A 141 5.19 5.72 2.79
CA GLN A 141 4.96 4.70 3.82
C GLN A 141 6.02 3.59 3.80
N LEU A 142 6.39 3.10 2.61
CA LEU A 142 7.45 2.11 2.43
C LEU A 142 8.81 2.66 2.90
N ALA A 143 9.13 3.90 2.53
CA ALA A 143 10.36 4.55 2.95
C ALA A 143 10.44 4.67 4.48
N LEU A 144 9.35 5.06 5.14
CA LEU A 144 9.27 5.10 6.61
C LEU A 144 9.45 3.72 7.23
N ALA A 145 8.82 2.69 6.66
CA ALA A 145 8.91 1.30 7.16
C ALA A 145 10.31 0.70 7.09
N LYS A 146 11.24 1.29 6.33
CA LYS A 146 12.66 0.92 6.33
C LYS A 146 13.38 1.37 7.61
N PHE A 147 12.99 2.52 8.16
CA PHE A 147 13.68 3.18 9.27
C PHE A 147 12.94 3.08 10.61
N SER A 148 11.63 2.86 10.59
CA SER A 148 10.80 2.74 11.79
C SER A 148 10.09 1.38 11.89
N PRO A 149 9.66 0.95 13.10
CA PRO A 149 8.81 -0.23 13.25
C PRO A 149 7.57 -0.11 12.36
N TYR A 150 7.11 -1.23 11.79
CA TYR A 150 6.08 -1.23 10.75
C TYR A 150 4.79 -0.53 11.23
N ARG A 151 4.37 -0.78 12.47
CA ARG A 151 3.19 -0.10 13.06
C ARG A 151 3.37 1.41 13.16
N LEU A 152 4.58 1.87 13.50
CA LEU A 152 4.90 3.29 13.60
C LEU A 152 4.92 3.93 12.21
N ALA A 153 5.51 3.25 11.21
CA ALA A 153 5.52 3.71 9.83
C ALA A 153 4.10 3.90 9.27
N LEU A 154 3.19 2.95 9.51
CA LEU A 154 1.78 3.08 9.12
C LEU A 154 1.15 4.35 9.72
N LYS A 155 1.34 4.60 11.02
CA LYS A 155 0.82 5.81 11.69
C LYS A 155 1.47 7.10 11.17
N GLN A 156 2.79 7.13 11.07
CA GLN A 156 3.55 8.29 10.58
C GLN A 156 3.12 8.66 9.17
N SER A 157 2.93 7.66 8.29
CA SER A 157 2.46 7.90 6.92
C SER A 157 1.06 8.52 6.86
N LEU A 158 0.15 8.12 7.74
CA LEU A 158 -1.18 8.72 7.85
C LEU A 158 -1.13 10.17 8.36
N TYR A 159 -0.32 10.45 9.38
CA TYR A 159 -0.18 11.83 9.88
C TYR A 159 0.45 12.76 8.84
N LEU A 160 1.46 12.29 8.12
CA LEU A 160 2.05 13.05 7.02
C LEU A 160 1.03 13.27 5.89
N SER A 161 0.30 12.22 5.50
CA SER A 161 -0.80 12.32 4.52
C SER A 161 -1.81 13.39 4.90
N LEU A 162 -2.28 13.38 6.16
CA LEU A 162 -3.24 14.37 6.65
C LEU A 162 -2.65 15.78 6.69
N SER A 163 -1.36 15.92 7.00
CA SER A 163 -0.65 17.21 6.95
C SER A 163 -0.62 17.77 5.52
N PHE A 164 -0.20 16.97 4.54
CA PHE A 164 -0.21 17.35 3.13
C PHE A 164 -1.62 17.67 2.61
N PHE A 165 -2.60 16.83 2.95
CA PHE A 165 -4.00 17.06 2.61
C PHE A 165 -4.52 18.39 3.18
N SER A 166 -4.23 18.70 4.45
CA SER A 166 -4.65 19.95 5.08
C SER A 166 -4.05 21.20 4.41
N ARG A 167 -2.78 21.11 3.99
CA ARG A 167 -2.11 22.16 3.20
C ARG A 167 -2.76 22.32 1.83
N MET A 168 -3.13 21.22 1.18
CA MET A 168 -3.83 21.24 -0.11
C MET A 168 -5.21 21.89 0.00
N CYS A 169 -6.01 21.54 1.01
CA CYS A 169 -7.29 22.20 1.29
C CYS A 169 -7.14 23.70 1.45
N ARG A 170 -6.11 24.15 2.20
CA ARG A 170 -5.82 25.58 2.38
C ARG A 170 -5.55 26.29 1.05
N HIS A 171 -4.81 25.66 0.15
CA HIS A 171 -4.54 26.22 -1.17
C HIS A 171 -5.81 26.33 -2.03
N VAL A 172 -6.69 25.33 -2.01
CA VAL A 172 -7.92 25.33 -2.81
C VAL A 172 -8.92 26.41 -2.37
N ILE A 173 -8.90 26.82 -1.10
CA ILE A 173 -9.75 27.93 -0.60
C ILE A 173 -9.48 29.25 -1.35
N TYR A 174 -8.26 29.47 -1.84
CA TYR A 174 -7.93 30.66 -2.66
C TYR A 174 -8.46 30.58 -4.10
N PHE A 175 -8.94 29.40 -4.54
CA PHE A 175 -9.45 29.15 -5.89
C PHE A 175 -10.85 28.50 -5.85
N PRO A 176 -11.86 29.16 -5.21
CA PRO A 176 -13.12 28.52 -4.86
C PRO A 176 -13.98 28.11 -6.06
N MET A 177 -13.78 28.75 -7.23
CA MET A 177 -14.58 28.50 -8.43
C MET A 177 -14.25 27.18 -9.15
N HIS A 178 -13.16 26.49 -8.76
CA HIS A 178 -12.78 25.21 -9.37
C HIS A 178 -13.46 24.04 -8.67
N LEU A 179 -14.73 23.81 -9.03
CA LEU A 179 -15.59 22.78 -8.44
C LEU A 179 -14.99 21.35 -8.54
N GLN A 180 -14.21 21.08 -9.59
CA GLN A 180 -13.48 19.81 -9.75
C GLN A 180 -12.47 19.55 -8.62
N LEU A 181 -11.77 20.58 -8.13
CA LEU A 181 -10.79 20.43 -7.04
C LEU A 181 -11.48 20.04 -5.73
N TRP A 182 -12.67 20.58 -5.48
CA TRP A 182 -13.49 20.22 -4.33
C TRP A 182 -13.95 18.75 -4.37
N PHE A 183 -14.32 18.24 -5.55
CA PHE A 183 -14.62 16.81 -5.73
C PHE A 183 -13.40 15.92 -5.47
N VAL A 184 -12.23 16.30 -5.98
CA VAL A 184 -11.00 15.56 -5.74
C VAL A 184 -10.63 15.57 -4.25
N LEU A 185 -10.78 16.70 -3.57
CA LEU A 185 -10.54 16.82 -2.13
C LEU A 185 -11.49 15.97 -1.30
N SER A 186 -12.78 15.94 -1.63
CA SER A 186 -13.76 15.14 -0.90
C SER A 186 -13.50 13.65 -1.08
N PHE A 187 -13.14 13.21 -2.29
CA PHE A 187 -12.71 11.84 -2.56
C PHE A 187 -11.45 11.47 -1.76
N LEU A 188 -10.42 12.33 -1.77
CA LEU A 188 -9.18 12.09 -1.01
C LEU A 188 -9.40 12.06 0.50
N LEU A 189 -10.29 12.90 1.03
CA LEU A 189 -10.68 12.87 2.44
C LEU A 189 -11.31 11.52 2.79
N LEU A 190 -12.29 11.09 2.00
CA LEU A 190 -12.96 9.80 2.19
C LEU A 190 -11.94 8.66 2.14
N ALA A 191 -11.06 8.65 1.14
CA ALA A 191 -10.02 7.64 0.99
C ALA A 191 -9.05 7.62 2.18
N ASN A 192 -8.63 8.78 2.70
CA ASN A 192 -7.80 8.88 3.90
C ASN A 192 -8.52 8.34 5.15
N VAL A 193 -9.81 8.65 5.31
CA VAL A 193 -10.62 8.14 6.43
C VAL A 193 -10.79 6.63 6.35
N LEU A 194 -11.01 6.08 5.15
CA LEU A 194 -11.06 4.64 4.94
C LEU A 194 -9.72 3.97 5.26
N GLU A 195 -8.60 4.55 4.82
CA GLU A 195 -7.27 4.04 5.12
C GLU A 195 -6.98 4.06 6.63
N TRP A 196 -7.35 5.15 7.32
CA TRP A 196 -7.24 5.26 8.78
C TRP A 196 -7.99 4.14 9.50
N LYS A 197 -9.22 3.85 9.05
CA LYS A 197 -10.03 2.75 9.61
C LYS A 197 -9.44 1.37 9.31
N GLN A 198 -8.77 1.19 8.17
CA GLN A 198 -8.18 -0.08 7.75
C GLN A 198 -6.79 -0.36 8.36
N GLN A 199 -6.09 0.66 8.87
CA GLN A 199 -4.73 0.54 9.43
C GLN A 199 -4.55 -0.58 10.48
N PRO A 200 -5.47 -0.76 11.45
CA PRO A 200 -5.34 -1.84 12.45
C PRO A 200 -5.41 -3.23 11.81
N PHE A 201 -6.29 -3.42 10.82
CA PHE A 201 -6.43 -4.68 10.08
C PHE A 201 -5.18 -4.98 9.25
N GLY A 202 -4.61 -3.96 8.60
CA GLY A 202 -3.34 -4.09 7.86
C GLY A 202 -2.19 -4.57 8.76
N TYR A 203 -2.12 -4.07 9.99
CA TYR A 203 -1.12 -4.52 10.96
C TYR A 203 -1.35 -5.96 11.45
N GLN A 204 -2.61 -6.36 11.71
CA GLN A 204 -2.96 -7.73 12.07
C GLN A 204 -2.63 -8.73 10.95
N ARG A 205 -2.91 -8.38 9.68
CA ARG A 205 -2.51 -9.20 8.53
C ARG A 205 -1.00 -9.39 8.45
N PHE A 206 -0.23 -8.34 8.72
CA PHE A 206 1.23 -8.43 8.77
C PHE A 206 1.71 -9.43 9.83
N LEU A 207 1.16 -9.40 11.05
CA LEU A 207 1.51 -10.37 12.10
C LEU A 207 1.11 -11.81 11.71
N LEU A 208 -0.10 -12.00 11.16
CA LEU A 208 -0.59 -13.30 10.69
C LEU A 208 0.29 -13.90 9.60
N GLU A 209 0.69 -13.09 8.61
CA GLU A 209 1.58 -13.57 7.55
C GLU A 209 2.95 -13.95 8.10
N ARG A 210 3.42 -13.27 9.15
CA ARG A 210 4.72 -13.54 9.77
C ARG A 210 4.74 -14.83 10.57
N VAL A 211 3.62 -15.19 11.19
CA VAL A 211 3.41 -16.51 11.82
C VAL A 211 3.38 -17.62 10.77
N ARG A 212 2.68 -17.40 9.66
CA ARG A 212 2.45 -18.41 8.61
C ARG A 212 3.65 -18.64 7.71
N LYS A 213 4.37 -17.58 7.34
CA LYS A 213 5.49 -17.62 6.40
C LYS A 213 6.79 -17.34 7.17
N GLN A 214 7.51 -18.40 7.53
CA GLN A 214 8.88 -18.28 8.03
C GLN A 214 9.78 -17.80 6.88
N ARG A 215 10.02 -16.49 6.83
CA ARG A 215 10.92 -15.91 5.84
C ARG A 215 12.30 -15.72 6.43
N SER A 216 13.32 -16.03 5.63
CA SER A 216 14.70 -15.69 5.93
C SER A 216 14.83 -14.17 6.06
N PRO A 217 15.17 -13.64 7.25
CA PRO A 217 15.29 -12.21 7.44
C PRO A 217 16.53 -11.66 6.72
N LYS A 218 16.48 -10.40 6.29
CA LYS A 218 17.66 -9.71 5.74
C LYS A 218 18.62 -9.18 6.82
N GLY A 219 18.25 -9.31 8.08
CA GLY A 219 19.06 -8.91 9.22
C GLY A 219 18.33 -9.13 10.53
N GLN A 220 19.08 -9.09 11.63
CA GLN A 220 18.56 -9.27 12.98
C GLN A 220 18.68 -7.97 13.79
N ILE A 221 17.73 -7.73 14.69
CA ILE A 221 17.80 -6.68 15.69
C ILE A 221 17.62 -7.32 17.05
N VAL A 222 18.61 -7.14 17.93
CA VAL A 222 18.48 -7.53 19.33
C VAL A 222 17.83 -6.40 20.11
N ARG A 223 16.79 -6.72 20.90
CA ARG A 223 16.09 -5.77 21.77
C ARG A 223 16.10 -6.26 23.20
N TYR A 224 16.67 -5.45 24.09
CA TYR A 224 16.63 -5.70 25.52
C TYR A 224 15.26 -5.30 26.08
N VAL A 225 14.53 -6.26 26.62
CA VAL A 225 13.19 -6.09 27.21
C VAL A 225 13.19 -6.53 28.67
N SER A 226 12.30 -5.95 29.47
CA SER A 226 12.05 -6.39 30.85
C SER A 226 11.00 -7.49 30.84
N GLN A 227 11.07 -8.42 31.79
CA GLN A 227 10.08 -9.49 31.92
C GLN A 227 8.65 -8.99 32.10
N SER A 228 8.46 -7.83 32.74
CA SER A 228 7.13 -7.25 32.99
C SER A 228 6.51 -6.59 31.75
N MET A 229 7.26 -6.45 30.65
CA MET A 229 6.75 -5.84 29.44
C MET A 229 5.63 -6.71 28.84
N PRO A 230 4.46 -6.15 28.48
CA PRO A 230 3.42 -6.89 27.80
C PRO A 230 3.86 -7.34 26.40
N ILE A 231 3.49 -8.56 25.99
CA ILE A 231 3.81 -9.11 24.67
C ILE A 231 3.33 -8.18 23.54
N GLN A 232 2.16 -7.56 23.70
CA GLN A 232 1.64 -6.58 22.74
C GLN A 232 2.62 -5.42 22.48
N GLU A 233 3.33 -4.97 23.50
CA GLU A 233 4.27 -3.85 23.37
C GLU A 233 5.55 -4.27 22.66
N ALA A 234 6.02 -5.49 22.91
CA ALA A 234 7.11 -6.08 22.13
C ALA A 234 6.73 -6.19 20.65
N LEU A 235 5.55 -6.74 20.35
CA LEU A 235 5.05 -6.88 18.97
C LEU A 235 4.95 -5.53 18.25
N LYS A 236 4.55 -4.44 18.92
CA LYS A 236 4.50 -3.09 18.33
C LYS A 236 5.84 -2.61 17.74
N ARG A 237 6.96 -3.19 18.17
CA ARG A 237 8.32 -2.78 17.81
C ARG A 237 8.92 -3.60 16.67
N LEU A 238 8.12 -4.44 16.02
CA LEU A 238 8.55 -5.26 14.89
C LEU A 238 8.86 -4.43 13.63
N TYR A 239 9.95 -4.77 12.96
CA TYR A 239 10.38 -4.20 11.69
C TYR A 239 10.01 -5.12 10.55
N LYS A 240 9.71 -4.56 9.38
CA LYS A 240 9.25 -5.34 8.22
C LYS A 240 10.28 -6.35 7.70
N GLU A 241 11.52 -5.94 7.43
CA GLU A 241 12.56 -6.80 6.81
C GLU A 241 13.58 -7.39 7.79
N LYS A 242 13.41 -7.18 9.11
CA LYS A 242 14.38 -7.60 10.13
C LYS A 242 13.72 -8.48 11.17
N GLN A 243 14.37 -9.60 11.52
CA GLN A 243 13.93 -10.45 12.64
C GLN A 243 14.32 -9.79 13.95
N THR A 244 13.40 -9.77 14.91
CA THR A 244 13.65 -9.24 16.24
C THR A 244 13.99 -10.37 17.19
N ILE A 245 15.11 -10.27 17.89
CA ILE A 245 15.48 -11.19 18.97
C ILE A 245 15.32 -10.43 20.28
N TYR A 246 14.49 -10.97 21.17
CA TYR A 246 14.22 -10.35 22.46
C TYR A 246 15.19 -10.93 23.50
N MET A 247 16.01 -10.05 24.08
CA MET A 247 16.94 -10.40 25.15
C MET A 247 16.39 -9.90 26.48
N ILE A 248 16.28 -10.78 27.46
CA ILE A 248 15.68 -10.42 28.75
C ILE A 248 16.75 -9.98 29.72
N LYS A 249 16.63 -8.75 30.21
CA LYS A 249 17.64 -8.12 31.08
C LYS A 249 17.87 -8.89 32.37
N GLU A 250 16.81 -9.46 32.95
CA GLU A 250 16.85 -10.05 34.28
C GLU A 250 17.34 -11.51 34.32
N LYS A 251 17.23 -12.27 33.21
CA LYS A 251 17.59 -13.69 33.14
C LYS A 251 18.61 -14.04 32.05
N GLY A 252 18.95 -13.10 31.16
CA GLY A 252 19.85 -13.35 30.02
C GLY A 252 19.28 -14.33 28.97
N ILE A 253 17.98 -14.64 29.03
CA ILE A 253 17.31 -15.56 28.11
C ILE A 253 17.02 -14.82 26.79
N GLN A 254 17.26 -15.52 25.69
CA GLN A 254 16.90 -15.09 24.35
C GLN A 254 15.56 -15.72 23.95
N ILE A 255 14.67 -14.91 23.38
CA ILE A 255 13.42 -15.36 22.78
C ILE A 255 13.40 -14.88 21.34
N GLU A 256 13.14 -15.80 20.42
CA GLU A 256 12.94 -15.43 19.04
C GLU A 256 11.55 -14.81 18.83
N GLU A 257 11.48 -13.87 17.89
CA GLU A 257 10.21 -13.28 17.48
C GLU A 257 9.15 -14.31 17.07
N HIS A 258 9.56 -15.40 16.43
CA HIS A 258 8.65 -16.45 15.94
C HIS A 258 7.91 -17.14 17.08
N ASP A 259 8.62 -17.42 18.18
CA ASP A 259 8.03 -18.02 19.36
C ASP A 259 7.03 -17.05 19.99
N LEU A 260 7.45 -15.81 20.23
CA LEU A 260 6.60 -14.77 20.80
C LEU A 260 5.28 -14.56 20.00
N LEU A 261 5.36 -14.63 18.67
CA LEU A 261 4.21 -14.58 17.78
C LEU A 261 3.30 -15.81 17.90
N ARG A 262 3.87 -17.03 17.98
CA ARG A 262 3.10 -18.26 18.20
C ARG A 262 2.33 -18.22 19.52
N TYR A 263 2.94 -17.76 20.61
CA TYR A 263 2.25 -17.62 21.90
C TYR A 263 1.09 -16.63 21.83
N TRP A 264 1.33 -15.46 21.22
CA TRP A 264 0.30 -14.44 21.09
C TRP A 264 -0.96 -14.96 20.37
N TYR A 265 -0.80 -15.78 19.32
CA TYR A 265 -1.94 -16.31 18.55
C TYR A 265 -2.55 -17.59 19.14
N ASN A 266 -1.76 -18.44 19.79
CA ASN A 266 -2.25 -19.72 20.32
C ASN A 266 -2.86 -19.61 21.73
N ASP A 267 -2.29 -18.77 22.61
CA ASP A 267 -2.61 -18.80 24.05
C ASP A 267 -3.55 -17.67 24.52
N TYR A 268 -3.98 -16.80 23.60
CA TYR A 268 -5.05 -15.78 23.74
C TYR A 268 -5.21 -15.06 25.11
N ARG A 269 -4.13 -14.85 25.88
CA ARG A 269 -4.14 -13.97 27.05
C ARG A 269 -3.52 -12.63 26.68
N SER A 270 -4.38 -11.65 26.37
CA SER A 270 -4.00 -10.32 25.87
C SER A 270 -3.10 -9.51 26.81
N GLU A 271 -3.04 -9.88 28.09
CA GLU A 271 -2.32 -9.16 29.15
C GLU A 271 -1.05 -9.87 29.64
N MET A 272 -0.70 -11.02 29.06
CA MET A 272 0.49 -11.76 29.49
C MET A 272 1.78 -10.96 29.26
N SER A 273 2.62 -11.00 30.28
CA SER A 273 3.96 -10.44 30.25
C SER A 273 4.91 -11.36 29.47
N ILE A 274 6.00 -10.81 28.94
CA ILE A 274 7.06 -11.60 28.30
C ILE A 274 7.60 -12.67 29.28
N GLY A 275 7.70 -12.33 30.56
CA GLY A 275 8.12 -13.24 31.63
C GLY A 275 7.26 -14.50 31.75
N GLU A 276 5.93 -14.34 31.74
CA GLU A 276 4.99 -15.46 31.79
C GLU A 276 5.05 -16.31 30.52
N GLY A 277 5.21 -15.67 29.35
CA GLY A 277 5.39 -16.39 28.08
C GLY A 277 6.60 -17.32 28.05
N ILE A 278 7.70 -16.96 28.72
CA ILE A 278 8.89 -17.83 28.85
C ILE A 278 8.60 -19.07 29.68
N ILE A 279 7.86 -18.91 30.77
CA ILE A 279 7.55 -20.02 31.67
C ILE A 279 6.74 -21.06 30.90
N THR A 280 5.77 -20.60 30.10
CA THR A 280 5.02 -21.47 29.20
C THR A 280 5.89 -22.11 28.12
N LEU A 281 6.82 -21.37 27.51
CA LEU A 281 7.83 -21.89 26.57
C LEU A 281 8.63 -23.05 27.16
N MET A 282 9.23 -22.82 28.33
CA MET A 282 10.06 -23.79 29.02
C MET A 282 9.26 -25.03 29.46
N MET A 283 7.97 -24.88 29.81
CA MET A 283 7.09 -26.02 30.13
C MET A 283 6.68 -26.84 28.90
N ILE A 284 6.57 -26.21 27.72
CA ILE A 284 6.25 -26.92 26.47
C ILE A 284 7.50 -27.68 25.97
N ASP A 285 8.69 -27.08 26.02
CA ASP A 285 9.94 -27.78 25.63
C ASP A 285 10.30 -28.92 26.61
N SER A 286 10.01 -28.75 27.90
CA SER A 286 10.22 -29.83 28.88
C SER A 286 9.21 -30.98 28.75
N SER A 287 8.06 -30.78 28.10
CA SER A 287 7.10 -31.85 27.79
C SER A 287 7.33 -32.50 26.42
N ALA A 288 8.00 -31.81 25.49
CA ALA A 288 8.41 -32.36 24.19
C ALA A 288 9.68 -33.22 24.27
N SER A 289 10.48 -33.09 25.33
CA SER A 289 11.71 -33.87 25.58
C SER A 289 11.49 -35.15 26.40
N VAL A 290 10.24 -35.50 26.70
CA VAL A 290 9.85 -36.68 27.51
C VAL A 290 9.20 -37.80 26.65
N TRP A 291 9.28 -37.71 25.32
CA TRP A 291 8.82 -38.76 24.40
C TRP A 291 9.94 -39.28 23.51
#